data_AF-A0A514LLY1-F1
#
_entry.id   AF-A0A514LLY1-F1
#
_cell.length_a   1.000
_cell.length_b   1.000
_cell.length_c   1.000
_cell.angle_alpha   90.00
_cell.angle_beta   90.00
_cell.angle_gamma   90.00
#
_symmetry.space_group_name_H-M   'P 1'
#
loop_
_entity.id
_entity.type
_entity.pdbx_description
1 polymer ?
#
loop_
_entity_poly.entity_id
_entity_poly.type
_entity_poly.pdbx_seq_one_letter_code
_entity_poly.pdbx_strand_id
1 'polypeptide(L)' 'MTIEDINMRISILKDAYQRNMVEPSVYKTKMDDLLRRRKSLTKRKMEREQQMEHTIHWMREMLAN' A
#
# COMPACT_ATOMS: atom_id res chain seq x y z
N MET A 1 3.95 -6.08 -7.37
CA MET A 1 4.46 -5.64 -6.06
C MET A 1 3.26 -5.36 -5.16
N THR A 2 3.11 -6.14 -4.10
CA THR A 2 2.02 -6.04 -3.11
C THR A 2 2.32 -5.02 -2.03
N ILE A 3 1.39 -4.81 -1.08
CA ILE A 3 1.62 -3.94 0.08
C ILE A 3 2.69 -4.56 0.99
N GLU A 4 2.70 -5.89 1.10
CA GLU A 4 3.65 -6.69 1.87
C GLU A 4 5.07 -6.55 1.31
N ASP A 5 5.23 -6.62 -0.02
CA ASP A 5 6.52 -6.39 -0.69
C ASP A 5 7.09 -4.99 -0.37
N ILE A 6 6.23 -3.97 -0.37
CA ILE A 6 6.64 -2.60 -0.06
C ILE A 6 7.03 -2.48 1.42
N ASN A 7 6.27 -3.09 2.33
CA ASN A 7 6.59 -3.08 3.76
C ASN A 7 7.93 -3.76 4.04
N MET A 8 8.21 -4.88 3.37
CA MET A 8 9.51 -5.55 3.44
C MET A 8 10.64 -4.63 2.95
N ARG A 9 10.47 -3.96 1.80
CA ARG A 9 11.45 -3.01 1.28
C ARG A 9 11.68 -1.80 2.19
N ILE A 10 10.62 -1.29 2.84
CA ILE A 10 10.73 -0.23 3.84
C ILE A 10 11.57 -0.71 5.02
N SER A 11 11.34 -1.94 5.51
CA SER A 11 12.10 -2.52 6.61
C SER A 11 13.59 -2.64 6.26
N ILE A 12 13.90 -3.22 5.09
CA ILE A 12 15.28 -3.36 4.61
C ILE A 12 15.95 -1.99 4.49
N LEU A 13 15.26 -0.99 3.96
CA LEU A 13 15.82 0.36 3.78
C LEU A 13 16.07 1.07 5.13
N LYS A 14 15.21 0.85 6.13
CA LYS A 14 15.43 1.36 7.50
C LYS A 14 16.66 0.72 8.14
N ASP A 15 16.78 -0.60 8.06
CA ASP A 15 17.94 -1.34 8.58
C ASP A 15 19.23 -0.88 7.91
N ALA A 16 19.22 -0.72 6.58
CA ALA A 16 20.39 -0.26 5.83
C ALA A 16 20.80 1.16 6.22
N TYR A 17 19.84 2.06 6.47
CA TYR A 17 20.11 3.41 6.96
C TYR A 17 20.68 3.40 8.39
N GLN A 18 20.10 2.61 9.30
CA GLN A 18 20.61 2.47 10.67
C GLN A 18 22.04 1.91 10.73
N ARG A 19 22.41 1.08 9.76
CA ARG A 19 23.77 0.53 9.60
C ARG A 19 24.71 1.47 8.84
N ASN A 20 24.30 2.72 8.54
CA ASN A 20 25.05 3.70 7.75
C ASN A 20 25.48 3.19 6.36
N MET A 21 24.73 2.24 5.78
CA MET A 21 25.00 1.68 4.45
C MET A 21 24.38 2.51 3.31
N VAL A 22 23.53 3.49 3.65
CA VAL A 22 22.79 4.32 2.69
C VAL A 22 22.91 5.76 3.14
N GLU A 23 23.27 6.65 2.21
CA GLU A 23 23.33 8.07 2.47
C GLU A 23 21.94 8.63 2.89
N PRO A 24 21.88 9.64 3.77
CA PRO A 24 20.62 10.25 4.19
C PRO A 24 19.76 10.77 3.03
N SER A 25 20.38 11.30 1.99
CA SER A 25 19.72 11.79 0.76
C SER A 25 19.01 10.65 0.02
N VAL A 26 19.73 9.55 -0.22
CA VAL A 26 19.23 8.35 -0.91
C VAL A 26 18.13 7.69 -0.08
N TYR A 27 18.33 7.56 1.23
CA TYR A 27 17.32 7.03 2.15
C TYR A 27 16.02 7.81 2.03
N LYS A 28 16.09 9.15 2.11
CA LYS A 28 14.91 10.02 2.02
C LYS A 28 14.18 9.82 0.69
N THR A 29 14.86 9.93 -0.45
CA THR A 29 14.23 9.79 -1.77
C THR A 29 13.59 8.41 -1.97
N LYS A 30 14.29 7.33 -1.58
CA LYS A 30 13.78 5.97 -1.73
C LYS A 30 12.62 5.68 -0.77
N MET A 31 12.69 6.17 0.46
CA MET A 31 11.63 6.01 1.45
C MET A 31 10.36 6.74 1.00
N ASP A 32 10.48 7.96 0.49
CA ASP A 32 9.35 8.74 -0.01
C ASP A 32 8.63 8.03 -1.18
N ASP A 33 9.38 7.43 -2.12
CA ASP A 33 8.79 6.65 -3.21
C ASP A 33 8.06 5.39 -2.69
N LEU A 34 8.68 4.65 -1.76
CA LEU A 34 8.05 3.46 -1.16
C LEU A 34 6.77 3.82 -0.41
N LEU A 35 6.78 4.90 0.37
CA LEU A 35 5.61 5.38 1.11
C LEU A 35 4.49 5.85 0.18
N ARG A 36 4.83 6.55 -0.91
CA ARG A 36 3.87 6.98 -1.94
C ARG A 36 3.21 5.78 -2.61
N ARG A 37 4.00 4.79 -3.01
CA ARG A 37 3.50 3.54 -3.62
C ARG A 37 2.60 2.78 -2.65
N ARG A 38 3.00 2.65 -1.38
CA ARG A 38 2.18 2.00 -0.34
C ARG A 38 0.82 2.69 -0.22
N LYS A 39 0.81 4.02 -0.08
CA LYS A 39 -0.43 4.81 0.02
C LYS A 39 -1.33 4.58 -1.19
N SER A 40 -0.76 4.57 -2.40
CA SER A 40 -1.53 4.29 -3.62
C SER A 40 -2.13 2.88 -3.65
N LEU A 41 -1.39 1.86 -3.21
CA LEU A 41 -1.89 0.48 -3.16
C LEU A 41 -2.99 0.32 -2.12
N THR A 42 -2.81 0.91 -0.93
CA THR A 42 -3.84 0.91 0.12
C THR A 42 -5.12 1.58 -0.37
N LYS A 43 -5.02 2.73 -1.06
CA LYS A 43 -6.19 3.41 -1.63
C LYS A 43 -6.95 2.50 -2.60
N ARG A 44 -6.24 1.88 -3.55
CA ARG A 44 -6.84 0.95 -4.52
C ARG A 44 -7.43 -0.31 -3.88
N LYS A 45 -6.94 -0.73 -2.71
CA LYS A 45 -7.52 -1.86 -1.97
C LYS A 45 -8.85 -1.44 -1.36
N MET A 46 -8.90 -0.29 -0.68
CA MET A 46 -10.14 0.25 -0.12
C MET A 46 -11.20 0.54 -1.18
N GLU A 47 -10.81 1.14 -2.32
CA GLU A 47 -11.74 1.40 -3.43
C GLU A 47 -12.36 0.10 -3.97
N ARG A 48 -11.59 -1.00 -4.01
CA ARG A 48 -12.11 -2.32 -4.40
C ARG A 48 -13.05 -2.91 -3.35
N GLU A 49 -12.72 -2.78 -2.06
CA GLU A 49 -13.58 -3.24 -0.96
C GLU A 49 -14.93 -2.51 -0.98
N GLN A 50 -14.92 -1.18 -1.17
CA GLN A 50 -16.14 -0.37 -1.32
C GLN A 50 -16.97 -0.79 -2.54
N GLN A 51 -16.34 -1.06 -3.68
CA GLN A 51 -17.03 -1.57 -4.87
C GLN A 51 -17.67 -2.94 -4.64
N MET A 52 -16.99 -3.83 -3.92
CA MET A 52 -17.53 -5.13 -3.55
C MET A 52 -18.74 -4.99 -2.62
N GLU A 53 -18.67 -4.13 -1.61
CA GLU A 53 -19.80 -3.84 -0.71
C GLU A 53 -21.01 -3.31 -1.50
N HIS A 54 -20.78 -2.36 -2.41
CA HIS A 54 -21.84 -1.83 -3.27
C HIS A 54 -22.46 -2.91 -4.16
N THR A 55 -21.64 -3.80 -4.73
CA THR A 55 -22.10 -4.91 -5.57
C THR A 55 -22.94 -5.90 -4.75
N ILE A 56 -22.49 -6.27 -3.55
CA ILE A 56 -23.23 -7.16 -2.65
C ILE A 56 -24.57 -6.53 -2.25
N HIS A 57 -24.57 -5.24 -1.95
CA HIS A 57 -25.80 -4.50 -1.63
C HIS A 57 -26.78 -4.52 -2.80
N TRP A 58 -26.32 -4.20 -4.01
CA TRP A 58 -27.15 -4.25 -5.23
C TRP A 58 -27.73 -5.65 -5.48
N MET A 59 -26.94 -6.72 -5.30
CA MET A 59 -27.44 -8.08 -5.43
C MET A 59 -28.51 -8.43 -4.39
N ARG A 60 -28.39 -7.91 -3.16
CA ARG A 60 -29.41 -8.11 -2.11
C ARG A 60 -30.73 -7.42 -2.47
N GLU A 61 -30.68 -6.20 -3.00
CA GLU A 61 -31.88 -5.49 -3.45
C GLU A 61 -32.55 -6.19 -4.64
N MET A 62 -31.76 -6.71 -5.58
CA MET A 62 -32.28 -7.47 -6.73
C MET A 62 -32.96 -8.78 -6.31
N LEU A 63 -32.44 -9.48 -5.31
CA LEU A 63 -33.01 -10.74 -4.82
C LEU A 63 -34.23 -10.55 -3.89
N ALA A 64 -34.38 -9.36 -3.31
CA ALA A 64 -35.51 -9.03 -2.43
C ALA A 64 -36.75 -8.56 -3.20
N ASN A 65 -36.59 -8.13 -4.46
CA ASN A 65 -37.64 -7.76 -5.39
C ASN A 65 -38.04 -8.94 -6.29
#